data_AF-A0A371IXH5-F1
#
_entry.id   AF-A0A371IXH5-F1
#
_cell.length_a   1.000
_cell.length_b   1.000
_cell.length_c   1.000
_cell.angle_alpha   90.00
_cell.angle_beta   90.00
_cell.angle_gamma   90.00
#
_symmetry.space_group_name_H-M   'P 1'
#
loop_
_entity.id
_entity.type
_entity.pdbx_description
1 polymer ?
#
loop_
_entity_poly.entity_id
_entity_poly.type
_entity_poly.pdbx_seq_one_letter_code
_entity_poly.pdbx_strand_id
1 'polypeptide(L)'
;MRRKLFIPGPIDVNEEVLQRMSTPMISHRGNEASELQEAITNKLKILFYTNNTILLSTSSGSGLMEGSIRSCTSKKAAVFSCGSFSDRWYKMGVYN
;
A
#
# COMPACT_ATOMS: atom_id res chain seq x y z
N MET A 1 21.26 -22.17 -2.89
CA MET A 1 21.47 -20.82 -2.30
C MET A 1 20.45 -19.86 -2.89
N ARG A 2 19.71 -19.13 -2.05
CA ARG A 2 18.80 -18.06 -2.50
C ARG A 2 19.62 -16.84 -2.96
N ARG A 3 19.22 -16.16 -4.04
CA ARG A 3 19.80 -14.87 -4.43
C ARG A 3 19.44 -13.82 -3.38
N LYS A 4 20.44 -13.13 -2.85
CA LYS A 4 20.23 -11.96 -1.99
C LYS A 4 19.83 -10.76 -2.85
N LEU A 5 18.77 -10.06 -2.46
CA LEU A 5 18.28 -8.89 -3.18
C LEU A 5 18.88 -7.60 -2.59
N PHE A 6 19.73 -6.93 -3.37
CA PHE A 6 20.32 -5.62 -3.02
C PHE A 6 19.68 -4.49 -3.83
N ILE A 7 18.35 -4.46 -3.87
CA ILE A 7 17.55 -3.48 -4.59
C ILE A 7 16.51 -2.86 -3.64
N PRO A 8 15.97 -1.66 -3.92
CA PRO A 8 15.02 -0.99 -3.01
C PRO A 8 13.59 -1.57 -3.04
N GLY A 9 13.38 -2.71 -3.70
CA GLY A 9 12.08 -3.36 -3.82
C GLY A 9 11.96 -4.16 -5.13
N PRO A 10 11.43 -5.40 -5.09
CA PRO A 10 11.16 -6.20 -3.89
C PRO A 10 12.45 -6.58 -3.14
N ILE A 11 12.32 -6.95 -1.87
CA ILE A 11 13.43 -7.41 -1.02
C ILE A 11 13.14 -8.81 -0.46
N ASP A 12 14.16 -9.43 0.14
CA ASP A 12 13.99 -10.67 0.88
C ASP A 12 13.00 -10.48 2.04
N VAL A 13 12.02 -11.39 2.13
CA VAL A 13 11.00 -11.39 3.18
C VAL A 13 11.39 -12.40 4.25
N ASN A 14 11.06 -12.10 5.52
CA ASN A 14 11.26 -13.01 6.65
C ASN A 14 10.57 -14.36 6.38
N GLU A 15 11.22 -15.45 6.76
CA GLU A 15 10.75 -16.82 6.60
C GLU A 15 9.34 -17.02 7.18
N GLU A 16 9.04 -16.44 8.35
CA GLU A 16 7.70 -16.56 8.96
C GLU A 16 6.60 -16.01 8.04
N VAL A 17 6.85 -14.91 7.35
CA VAL A 17 5.87 -14.32 6.42
C VAL A 17 5.69 -15.21 5.19
N LEU A 18 6.77 -15.82 4.67
CA LEU A 18 6.68 -16.79 3.56
C LEU A 18 5.85 -18.00 3.97
N GLN A 19 6.06 -18.53 5.16
CA GLN A 19 5.27 -19.64 5.70
C GLN A 19 3.79 -19.25 5.82
N ARG A 20 3.47 -18.05 6.31
CA ARG A 20 2.10 -17.54 6.37
C ARG A 20 1.47 -17.37 4.98
N MET A 21 2.22 -16.95 3.97
CA MET A 21 1.70 -16.84 2.59
C MET A 21 1.43 -18.20 1.94
N SER A 22 1.95 -19.30 2.49
CA SER A 22 1.70 -20.66 1.98
C SER A 22 0.46 -21.34 2.56
N THR A 23 -0.25 -20.70 3.51
CA THR A 23 -1.46 -21.27 4.11
C THR A 23 -2.66 -21.18 3.16
N PRO A 24 -3.69 -22.05 3.33
CA PRO A 24 -4.92 -21.96 2.55
C PRO A 24 -5.59 -20.58 2.62
N MET A 25 -6.27 -20.20 1.54
CA MET A 25 -7.04 -18.96 1.47
C MET A 25 -8.25 -19.01 2.42
N ILE A 26 -8.52 -17.88 3.07
CA ILE A 26 -9.75 -17.66 3.84
C ILE A 26 -10.83 -17.01 2.96
N SER A 27 -12.09 -17.13 3.35
CA SER A 27 -13.20 -16.46 2.64
C SER A 27 -13.14 -14.95 2.84
N HIS A 28 -13.13 -14.18 1.73
CA HIS A 28 -13.13 -12.71 1.75
C HIS A 28 -14.38 -12.07 2.39
N ARG A 29 -15.45 -12.86 2.61
CA ARG A 29 -16.68 -12.43 3.30
C ARG A 29 -16.87 -13.08 4.67
N GLY A 30 -15.88 -13.87 5.12
CA GLY A 30 -15.91 -14.51 6.43
C GLY A 30 -15.47 -13.58 7.55
N ASN A 31 -15.83 -13.94 8.79
CA ASN A 31 -15.41 -13.22 9.99
C ASN A 31 -13.88 -13.15 10.10
N GLU A 32 -13.18 -14.24 9.76
CA GLU A 32 -11.71 -14.31 9.78
C GLU A 32 -11.04 -13.22 8.92
N ALA A 33 -11.61 -12.89 7.75
CA ALA A 33 -11.07 -11.83 6.89
C ALA A 33 -11.30 -10.44 7.50
N SER A 34 -12.43 -10.23 8.18
CA SER A 34 -12.75 -8.97 8.84
C SER A 34 -11.83 -8.74 10.05
N GLU A 35 -11.62 -9.77 10.87
CA GLU A 35 -10.69 -9.76 12.01
C GLU A 35 -9.25 -9.50 11.56
N LEU A 36 -8.81 -10.14 10.47
CA LEU A 36 -7.49 -9.89 9.88
C LEU A 36 -7.36 -8.44 9.40
N GLN A 37 -8.36 -7.92 8.69
CA GLN A 37 -8.35 -6.55 8.18
C GLN A 37 -8.32 -5.50 9.31
N GLU A 38 -9.07 -5.73 10.38
CA GLU A 38 -9.05 -4.89 11.58
C GLU A 38 -7.68 -4.92 12.27
N ALA A 39 -7.10 -6.12 12.45
CA ALA A 39 -5.79 -6.27 13.06
C ALA A 39 -4.69 -5.55 12.25
N ILE A 40 -4.74 -5.63 10.92
CA ILE A 40 -3.83 -4.88 10.02
C ILE A 40 -4.04 -3.37 10.20
N THR A 41 -5.30 -2.92 10.18
CA THR A 41 -5.67 -1.50 10.31
C THR A 41 -5.15 -0.90 11.61
N ASN A 42 -5.34 -1.59 12.73
CA ASN A 42 -4.90 -1.12 14.05
C ASN A 42 -3.36 -1.03 14.14
N LYS A 43 -2.63 -2.00 13.56
CA LYS A 43 -1.17 -1.94 13.49
C LYS A 43 -0.67 -0.80 12.59
N LEU A 44 -1.34 -0.53 11.48
CA LEU A 44 -0.98 0.58 10.58
C LEU A 44 -1.23 1.94 11.22
N LYS A 45 -2.31 2.10 12.01
CA LYS A 45 -2.56 3.32 12.79
C LYS A 45 -1.41 3.64 13.75
N ILE A 46 -0.89 2.61 14.44
CA ILE A 46 0.29 2.75 15.31
C ILE A 46 1.52 3.13 14.48
N LEU A 47 1.78 2.41 13.38
CA LEU A 47 2.94 2.65 12.50
C LEU A 47 2.97 4.08 11.93
N PHE A 48 1.82 4.58 11.49
CA PHE A 48 1.67 5.92 10.91
C PHE A 48 1.38 7.02 11.94
N TYR A 49 1.33 6.69 13.24
CA TYR A 49 1.00 7.62 14.32
C TYR A 49 -0.30 8.40 14.06
N THR A 50 -1.36 7.70 13.66
CA THR A 50 -2.63 8.32 13.26
C THR A 50 -3.85 7.62 13.83
N ASN A 51 -4.89 8.40 14.13
CA ASN A 51 -6.22 7.89 14.48
C ASN A 51 -7.18 7.86 13.27
N ASN A 52 -6.74 8.37 12.11
CA ASN A 52 -7.56 8.45 10.90
C ASN A 52 -7.86 7.07 10.31
N THR A 53 -8.88 7.01 9.46
CA THR A 53 -9.23 5.80 8.70
C THR A 53 -8.07 5.37 7.82
N ILE A 54 -7.71 4.08 7.88
CA ILE A 54 -6.74 3.46 6.99
C ILE A 54 -7.49 2.81 5.84
N LEU A 55 -7.10 3.14 4.61
CA LEU A 55 -7.61 2.48 3.40
C LEU A 55 -6.58 1.45 2.93
N LEU A 56 -6.99 0.18 2.92
CA LEU A 56 -6.21 -0.93 2.36
C LEU A 56 -6.59 -1.12 0.89
N SER A 57 -5.59 -1.29 0.03
CA SER A 57 -5.79 -1.50 -1.41
C SER A 57 -5.01 -2.72 -1.88
N THR A 58 -5.65 -3.56 -2.68
CA THR A 58 -5.00 -4.67 -3.39
C THR A 58 -4.32 -4.17 -4.67
N SER A 59 -3.47 -3.16 -4.53
CA SER A 59 -2.71 -2.56 -5.62
C SER A 59 -1.28 -2.25 -5.17
N SER A 60 -0.41 -1.84 -6.11
CA SER A 60 0.90 -1.31 -5.75
C SER A 60 0.79 0.10 -5.14
N GLY A 61 1.89 0.63 -4.58
CA GLY A 61 1.90 2.01 -4.07
C GLY A 61 1.43 3.05 -5.10
N SER A 62 1.71 2.84 -6.39
CA SER A 62 1.24 3.72 -7.47
C SER A 62 -0.29 3.81 -7.56
N GLY A 63 -1.02 2.73 -7.25
CA GLY A 63 -2.49 2.73 -7.29
C GLY A 63 -3.09 3.61 -6.18
N LEU A 64 -2.51 3.59 -4.98
CA LEU A 64 -2.89 4.51 -3.91
C LEU A 64 -2.45 5.96 -4.17
N MET A 65 -1.30 6.17 -4.83
CA MET A 65 -0.90 7.51 -5.29
C MET A 65 -1.96 8.10 -6.24
N GLU A 66 -2.38 7.33 -7.25
CA GLU A 66 -3.44 7.74 -8.18
C GLU A 66 -4.78 7.95 -7.46
N GLY A 67 -5.21 7.00 -6.64
CA GLY A 67 -6.45 7.11 -5.87
C GLY A 67 -6.49 8.36 -4.98
N SER A 68 -5.37 8.70 -4.33
CA SER A 68 -5.30 9.89 -3.47
C SER A 68 -5.50 11.19 -4.25
N ILE A 69 -4.83 11.36 -5.40
CA ILE A 69 -4.96 12.59 -6.18
C ILE A 69 -6.33 12.69 -6.86
N ARG A 70 -6.94 11.56 -7.26
CA ARG A 70 -8.29 11.51 -7.85
C ARG A 70 -9.39 11.80 -6.83
N SER A 71 -9.30 11.22 -5.65
CA SER A 71 -10.37 11.29 -4.65
C SER A 71 -10.24 12.47 -3.69
N CYS A 72 -9.04 13.01 -3.51
CA CYS A 72 -8.78 14.08 -2.52
C CYS A 72 -8.47 15.44 -3.16
N THR A 73 -8.59 15.59 -4.49
CA THR A 73 -8.43 16.87 -5.18
C THR A 73 -9.77 17.37 -5.71
N SER A 74 -10.24 18.52 -5.24
CA SER A 74 -11.51 19.08 -5.71
C SER A 74 -11.39 19.88 -7.01
N LYS A 75 -10.31 20.66 -7.18
CA LYS A 75 -10.14 21.55 -8.36
C LYS A 75 -8.73 21.54 -8.93
N LYS A 76 -7.73 21.81 -8.09
CA LYS A 76 -6.30 21.87 -8.48
C LYS A 76 -5.44 21.28 -7.37
N ALA A 77 -4.36 20.63 -7.75
CA ALA A 77 -3.33 20.13 -6.83
C ALA A 77 -1.98 20.76 -7.16
N ALA A 78 -1.22 21.13 -6.15
CA ALA A 78 0.19 21.47 -6.30
C ALA A 78 1.02 20.19 -6.14
N VAL A 79 1.74 19.79 -7.18
CA VAL A 79 2.62 18.61 -7.16
C VAL A 79 4.05 19.07 -7.41
N PHE A 80 4.90 18.91 -6.40
CA PHE A 80 6.31 19.26 -6.50
C PHE A 80 7.08 18.07 -7.05
N SER A 81 7.71 18.23 -8.22
CA SER A 81 8.52 17.17 -8.81
C SER A 81 10.01 17.34 -8.58
N CYS A 82 10.63 16.34 -7.96
CA CYS A 82 12.05 16.27 -7.63
C CYS A 82 12.68 14.89 -7.92
N GLY A 83 12.00 14.02 -8.69
CA GLY A 83 12.50 12.71 -9.07
C GLY A 83 11.43 11.78 -9.63
N SER A 84 11.82 10.54 -9.92
CA SER A 84 10.99 9.58 -10.67
C SER A 84 9.61 9.30 -10.05
N PHE A 85 9.50 9.27 -8.72
CA PHE A 85 8.22 9.03 -8.04
C PHE A 85 7.29 10.25 -8.09
N SER A 86 7.82 11.46 -7.86
CA SER A 86 7.03 12.68 -7.94
C SER A 86 6.69 13.05 -9.38
N ASP A 87 7.57 12.76 -10.35
CA ASP A 87 7.29 12.91 -11.79
C ASP A 87 6.12 12.01 -12.20
N ARG A 88 6.10 10.78 -11.69
CA ARG A 88 4.99 9.85 -11.90
C ARG A 88 3.70 10.39 -11.29
N TRP A 89 3.75 10.92 -10.08
CA TRP A 89 2.55 11.46 -9.43
C TRP A 89 2.01 12.71 -10.14
N TYR A 90 2.90 13.59 -10.60
CA TYR A 90 2.55 14.74 -11.43
C TYR A 90 1.83 14.29 -12.71
N LYS A 91 2.38 13.29 -13.42
CA LYS A 91 1.73 12.71 -14.61
C LYS A 91 0.34 12.18 -14.29
N MET A 92 0.17 11.44 -13.18
CA MET A 92 -1.16 10.98 -12.73
C MET A 92 -2.11 12.16 -12.52
N GLY A 93 -1.66 13.25 -11.89
CA GLY A 93 -2.45 14.46 -11.70
C GLY A 93 -2.87 15.16 -13.00
N VAL A 94 -2.06 15.09 -14.05
CA VAL A 94 -2.35 15.69 -15.36
C VAL A 94 -3.32 14.85 -16.20
N TYR A 95 -3.22 13.52 -16.13
CA TYR A 95 -4.04 12.60 -16.94
C TYR A 95 -5.35 12.16 -16.27
N ASN A 96 -5.62 12.65 -15.05
CA ASN A 96 -6.84 12.33 -14.31
C ASN A 96 -8.10 12.95 -14.90
#